data_AF-A0A8T6CEJ7-F1
#
_entry.id   AF-A0A8T6CEJ7-F1
#
_cell.length_a   1.000
_cell.length_b   1.000
_cell.length_c   1.000
_cell.angle_alpha   90.00
_cell.angle_beta   90.00
_cell.angle_gamma   90.00
#
_symmetry.space_group_name_H-M   'P 1'
#
loop_
_entity.id
_entity.type
_entity.pdbx_description
1 polymer ?
#
loop_
_entity_poly.entity_id
_entity_poly.type
_entity_poly.pdbx_seq_one_letter_code
_entity_poly.pdbx_strand_id
1 'polypeptide(L)'
;MPTMQASAGKVWVSEAAHRMTSLGMDLFGGFGGIQRESEEDAIAEGRFESEFRATPIIRFGGGTNDIQRRIIATRGLGLPRG
;
A
#
# COMPACT_ATOMS: atom_id res chain seq x y z
N MET A 1 -18.52 -17.49 -5.58
CA MET A 1 -18.12 -16.09 -5.88
C MET A 1 -16.73 -15.85 -5.30
N PRO A 2 -15.70 -15.56 -6.11
CA PRO A 2 -14.33 -15.36 -5.63
C PRO A 2 -14.15 -13.95 -5.05
N THR A 3 -14.93 -13.59 -4.02
CA THR A 3 -14.87 -12.24 -3.42
C THR A 3 -13.83 -12.15 -2.30
N MET A 4 -13.68 -13.20 -1.49
CA MET A 4 -12.72 -13.17 -0.38
C MET A 4 -11.25 -13.17 -0.84
N GLN A 5 -10.87 -14.07 -1.75
CA GLN A 5 -9.48 -14.18 -2.21
C GLN A 5 -9.01 -12.90 -2.90
N ALA A 6 -9.88 -12.27 -3.70
CA ALA A 6 -9.62 -10.97 -4.31
C ALA A 6 -9.45 -9.86 -3.25
N SER A 7 -10.32 -9.81 -2.25
CA SER A 7 -10.19 -8.88 -1.11
C SER A 7 -8.89 -9.09 -0.33
N ALA A 8 -8.54 -10.34 -0.04
CA ALA A 8 -7.30 -10.69 0.66
C ALA A 8 -6.06 -10.29 -0.15
N GLY A 9 -6.05 -10.57 -1.45
CA GLY A 9 -5.00 -10.16 -2.37
C GLY A 9 -4.83 -8.63 -2.41
N LYS A 10 -5.93 -7.88 -2.49
CA LYS A 10 -5.89 -6.40 -2.50
C LYS A 10 -5.32 -5.84 -1.20
N VAL A 11 -5.78 -6.33 -0.04
CA VAL A 11 -5.26 -5.89 1.26
C VAL A 11 -3.76 -6.18 1.35
N TRP A 12 -3.34 -7.38 0.98
CA TRP A 12 -1.93 -7.77 1.01
C TRP A 12 -1.06 -6.87 0.12
N VAL A 13 -1.41 -6.70 -1.15
CA VAL A 13 -0.64 -5.90 -2.11
C VAL A 13 -0.52 -4.45 -1.66
N SER A 14 -1.63 -3.84 -1.25
CA SER A 14 -1.64 -2.43 -0.83
C SER A 14 -0.82 -2.17 0.44
N GLU A 15 -0.86 -3.08 1.42
CA GLU A 15 -0.03 -2.96 2.63
C GLU A 15 1.44 -3.29 2.37
N ALA A 16 1.72 -4.30 1.54
CA ALA A 16 3.09 -4.65 1.17
C ALA A 16 3.77 -3.50 0.43
N ALA A 17 3.09 -2.87 -0.53
CA ALA A 17 3.60 -1.70 -1.23
C ALA A 17 3.94 -0.55 -0.27
N HIS A 18 3.07 -0.27 0.70
CA HIS A 18 3.34 0.77 1.69
C HIS A 18 4.53 0.39 2.61
N ARG A 19 4.60 -0.86 3.07
CA ARG A 19 5.72 -1.31 3.92
C ARG A 19 7.06 -1.25 3.17
N MET A 20 7.10 -1.69 1.92
CA MET A 20 8.33 -1.68 1.11
C MET A 20 8.79 -0.25 0.83
N THR A 21 7.87 0.63 0.45
CA THR A 21 8.22 2.03 0.15
C THR A 21 8.64 2.77 1.41
N SER A 22 7.94 2.59 2.54
CA SER A 22 8.33 3.16 3.84
C SER A 22 9.71 2.68 4.27
N LEU A 23 10.00 1.38 4.15
CA LEU A 23 11.31 0.84 4.46
C LEU A 23 12.41 1.46 3.58
N GLY A 24 12.12 1.67 2.29
CA GLY A 24 13.03 2.38 1.40
C GLY A 24 13.30 3.81 1.87
N MET A 25 12.24 4.57 2.20
CA MET A 25 12.37 5.93 2.75
C MET A 25 13.25 5.95 4.00
N ASP A 26 13.03 5.02 4.94
CA ASP A 26 13.79 4.93 6.19
C ASP A 26 15.26 4.55 5.94
N LEU A 27 15.52 3.60 5.03
CA LEU A 27 16.86 3.12 4.71
C LEU A 27 17.73 4.22 4.09
N PHE A 28 17.15 5.09 3.26
CA PHE A 28 17.85 6.18 2.60
C PHE A 28 17.90 7.47 3.43
N GLY A 29 17.21 7.51 4.57
CA GLY A 29 17.17 8.67 5.45
C GLY A 29 16.73 9.94 4.72
N GLY A 30 17.47 11.04 4.88
CA GLY A 30 17.15 12.32 4.24
C GLY A 30 17.08 12.27 2.71
N PHE A 31 17.84 11.37 2.08
CA PHE A 31 17.82 11.19 0.62
C PHE A 31 16.59 10.43 0.13
N GLY A 32 15.93 9.65 1.00
CA GLY A 32 14.75 8.88 0.63
C GLY A 32 13.57 9.75 0.19
N GLY A 33 13.47 10.97 0.69
CA GLY A 33 12.42 11.93 0.35
C GLY A 33 12.75 12.88 -0.79
N ILE A 34 13.89 12.70 -1.47
CA ILE A 34 14.27 13.59 -2.57
C ILE A 34 13.49 13.20 -3.82
N GLN A 35 12.83 14.19 -4.41
CA GLN A 35 12.01 14.00 -5.60
C GLN A 35 12.90 13.85 -6.83
N ARG A 36 12.39 13.12 -7.83
CA ARG A 36 13.08 12.87 -9.09
C ARG A 36 13.56 14.14 -9.78
N GLU A 37 12.83 15.24 -9.63
CA GLU A 37 13.12 16.55 -10.20
C GLU A 37 14.41 17.20 -9.66
N SER A 38 14.95 16.71 -8.54
CA SER A 38 16.22 17.18 -7.99
C SER A 38 17.46 16.50 -8.60
N GLU A 39 17.27 15.56 -9.54
CA GLU A 39 18.24 14.82 -10.38
C GLU A 39 19.51 14.25 -9.70
N GLU A 40 20.38 15.07 -9.10
CA GLU A 40 21.66 14.64 -8.52
C GLU A 40 21.52 13.81 -7.23
N ASP A 41 20.57 14.16 -6.36
CA ASP A 41 20.45 13.54 -5.02
C ASP A 41 19.31 12.50 -4.93
N ALA A 42 18.57 12.30 -6.02
CA ALA A 42 17.38 11.45 -6.03
C ALA A 42 17.77 9.95 -6.12
N ILE A 43 17.74 9.25 -5.00
CA ILE A 43 18.00 7.80 -4.96
C ILE A 43 16.98 7.06 -5.83
N ALA A 44 17.48 6.18 -6.69
CA ALA A 44 16.68 5.39 -7.62
C ALA A 44 15.67 6.25 -8.41
N GLU A 45 16.10 7.43 -8.87
CA GLU A 45 15.28 8.37 -9.63
C GLU A 45 14.02 8.81 -8.87
N GLY A 46 14.07 8.91 -7.54
CA GLY A 46 12.94 9.32 -6.69
C GLY A 46 11.81 8.28 -6.63
N ARG A 47 12.08 7.02 -6.99
CA ARG A 47 11.06 5.97 -7.07
C ARG A 47 10.40 5.66 -5.73
N PHE A 48 11.17 5.55 -4.65
CA PHE A 48 10.62 5.23 -3.33
C PHE A 48 9.75 6.36 -2.78
N GLU A 49 10.17 7.61 -2.97
CA GLU A 49 9.40 8.81 -2.64
C GLU A 49 8.05 8.83 -3.38
N SER A 50 8.11 8.67 -4.70
CA SER A 50 6.93 8.77 -5.56
C SER A 50 5.94 7.63 -5.31
N GLU A 51 6.43 6.40 -5.18
CA GLU A 51 5.60 5.25 -4.83
C GLU A 51 5.03 5.40 -3.41
N PHE A 52 5.82 5.87 -2.43
CA PHE A 52 5.33 6.12 -1.07
C PHE A 52 4.16 7.10 -1.05
N ARG A 53 4.26 8.22 -1.78
CA ARG A 53 3.17 9.19 -1.97
C ARG A 53 1.95 8.61 -2.68
N ALA A 54 2.13 7.62 -3.55
CA ALA A 54 1.03 6.93 -4.23
C ALA A 54 0.33 5.86 -3.35
N THR A 55 0.96 5.39 -2.27
CA THR A 55 0.40 4.33 -1.41
C THR A 55 -1.00 4.62 -0.82
N PRO A 56 -1.42 5.87 -0.52
CA PRO A 56 -2.80 6.13 -0.08
C PRO A 56 -3.83 5.72 -1.13
N ILE A 57 -3.56 5.97 -2.42
CA ILE A 57 -4.49 5.65 -3.52
C ILE A 57 -4.79 4.15 -3.55
N ILE A 58 -3.78 3.30 -3.41
CA ILE A 58 -3.95 1.84 -3.44
C ILE A 58 -4.56 1.28 -2.13
N ARG A 59 -4.39 1.97 -1.00
CA ARG A 59 -4.98 1.55 0.30
C ARG A 59 -6.46 1.91 0.40
N PHE A 60 -6.87 3.06 -0.13
CA PHE A 60 -8.26 3.53 -0.04
C PHE A 60 -9.07 3.30 -1.32
N GLY A 61 -8.43 3.37 -2.49
CA GLY A 61 -9.04 3.14 -3.80
C GLY A 61 -9.53 1.70 -3.96
N GLY A 62 -10.66 1.54 -4.65
CA GLY A 62 -11.30 0.23 -4.84
C GLY A 62 -11.86 -0.39 -3.56
N GLY A 63 -12.10 0.43 -2.53
CA GLY A 63 -12.55 0.02 -1.21
C GLY A 63 -11.39 -0.03 -0.21
N THR A 64 -11.54 0.66 0.91
CA THR A 64 -10.53 0.73 1.96
C THR A 64 -10.19 -0.66 2.50
N ASN A 65 -8.98 -0.83 3.03
CA ASN A 65 -8.55 -2.12 3.59
C ASN A 65 -9.48 -2.61 4.70
N ASP A 66 -10.10 -1.72 5.47
CA ASP A 66 -11.09 -2.09 6.50
C ASP A 66 -12.35 -2.71 5.90
N ILE A 67 -12.87 -2.13 4.81
CA ILE A 67 -14.02 -2.70 4.09
C ILE A 67 -13.67 -4.06 3.50
N GLN A 68 -12.47 -4.20 2.94
CA GLN A 68 -12.00 -5.46 2.37
C GLN A 68 -11.82 -6.53 3.47
N ARG A 69 -11.26 -6.17 4.63
CA ARG A 69 -11.20 -7.04 5.81
C ARG A 69 -12.59 -7.46 6.30
N ARG A 70 -13.59 -6.56 6.26
CA ARG A 70 -14.99 -6.91 6.58
C ARG A 70 -15.59 -7.89 5.58
N ILE A 71 -15.26 -7.79 4.29
CA ILE A 71 -15.66 -8.77 3.26
C ILE A 71 -15.03 -10.12 3.56
N ILE A 72 -13.74 -10.17 3.90
CA ILE A 72 -13.05 -11.40 4.28
C ILE A 72 -13.70 -12.03 5.52
N ALA A 73 -13.93 -11.25 6.57
CA ALA A 73 -14.56 -11.71 7.81
C ALA A 73 -15.96 -12.29 7.57
N THR A 74 -16.83 -11.53 6.90
CA THR A 74 -18.25 -11.90 6.79
C THR A 74 -18.53 -12.91 5.67
N ARG A 75 -17.89 -12.75 4.50
CA ARG A 75 -18.15 -13.62 3.34
C ARG A 75 -17.16 -14.78 3.24
N GLY A 76 -15.97 -14.64 3.80
CA GLY A 76 -14.94 -15.68 3.80
C GLY A 76 -15.00 -16.58 5.03
N LEU A 77 -15.09 -15.97 6.21
CA LEU A 77 -15.00 -16.68 7.50
C LEU A 77 -16.36 -16.87 8.18
N GLY A 78 -17.45 -16.35 7.62
CA GLY A 78 -18.80 -16.48 8.18
C GLY A 78 -19.01 -15.71 9.49
N LEU A 79 -18.14 -14.76 9.81
CA LEU A 79 -18.26 -13.95 11.02
C LEU A 79 -19.49 -13.04 10.95
N PRO A 80 -20.20 -12.83 12.08
CA PRO A 80 -21.37 -11.97 12.12
C PRO A 80 -21.02 -10.52 11.81
N ARG A 81 -22.00 -9.78 11.29
CA ARG A 81 -21.88 -8.33 11.12
C ARG A 81 -22.18 -7.67 12.46
N GLY A 82 -21.17 -7.08 13.09
CA GLY A 82 -21.35 -5.99 14.05
C GLY A 82 -21.83 -4.73 13.33
#